data_AF-A0A2S0JLX7-F1
#
_entry.id   AF-A0A2S0JLX7-F1
#
_cell.length_a   1.000
_cell.length_b   1.000
_cell.length_c   1.000
_cell.angle_alpha   90.00
_cell.angle_beta   90.00
_cell.angle_gamma   90.00
#
_symmetry.space_group_name_H-M   'P 1'
#
loop_
_entity.id
_entity.type
_entity.pdbx_description
1 polymer ?
#
loop_
_entity_poly.entity_id
_entity_poly.type
_entity_poly.pdbx_seq_one_letter_code
_entity_poly.pdbx_strand_id
1 'polypeptide(L)' 'MYDVMVHLKCGYIYTENGEEKSATYISPKSSRNLNYVNPDVIASRLANEILIETGREVKSFLYVGKEPVKSKS' A
#
# COMPACT_ATOMS: atom_id res chain seq x y z
N MET A 1 6.18 2.14 -25.17
CA MET A 1 5.47 2.14 -23.88
C MET A 1 6.47 2.54 -22.82
N TYR A 2 6.25 3.64 -22.10
CA TYR A 2 7.10 3.99 -20.96
C TYR A 2 6.82 3.01 -19.83
N ASP A 3 7.83 2.24 -19.41
CA ASP A 3 7.78 1.44 -18.19
C ASP A 3 7.71 2.38 -16.98
N VAL A 4 6.50 2.80 -16.61
CA VAL A 4 6.27 3.62 -15.42
C VAL A 4 6.47 2.73 -14.20
N MET A 5 7.51 3.04 -13.43
CA MET A 5 7.70 2.47 -12.09
C MET A 5 6.59 3.02 -11.19
N VAL A 6 5.97 2.15 -10.39
CA VAL A 6 4.95 2.57 -9.41
C VAL A 6 5.24 1.99 -8.02
N HIS A 7 4.91 2.75 -6.98
CA HIS A 7 4.76 2.27 -5.61
C HIS A 7 3.32 1.79 -5.38
N LEU A 8 3.15 0.74 -4.59
CA LEU A 8 1.83 0.34 -4.08
C LEU A 8 1.45 1.28 -2.93
N LYS A 9 0.19 1.71 -2.88
CA LYS A 9 -0.32 2.56 -1.80
C LYS A 9 -1.68 2.09 -1.31
N CYS A 10 -1.98 2.37 -0.05
CA CYS A 10 -3.30 2.15 0.51
C CYS A 10 -3.61 3.13 1.64
N GLY A 11 -4.90 3.34 1.87
CA GLY A 11 -5.42 3.84 3.13
C GLY A 11 -5.97 2.67 3.93
N TYR A 12 -5.69 2.61 5.23
CA TYR A 12 -6.09 1.49 6.08
C TYR A 12 -6.55 1.97 7.46
N ILE A 13 -7.43 1.19 8.08
CA ILE A 13 -7.85 1.35 9.47
C ILE A 13 -7.09 0.33 10.33
N TYR A 14 -6.63 0.77 11.50
CA TYR A 14 -5.98 -0.05 12.52
C TYR A 14 -6.50 0.35 13.91
N THR A 15 -6.30 -0.52 14.90
CA THR A 15 -6.67 -0.25 16.29
C THR A 15 -5.44 0.18 17.08
N GLU A 16 -5.53 1.29 17.81
CA GLU A 16 -4.49 1.78 18.71
C GLU A 16 -5.15 2.18 20.04
N ASN A 17 -4.73 1.56 21.15
CA ASN A 17 -5.32 1.77 22.48
C ASN A 17 -6.85 1.58 22.54
N GLY A 18 -7.40 0.69 21.71
CA GLY A 18 -8.85 0.41 21.64
C GLY A 18 -9.64 1.37 20.75
N GLU A 19 -9.00 2.37 20.14
CA GLU A 19 -9.62 3.30 19.21
C GLU A 19 -9.27 2.94 17.76
N GLU A 20 -10.23 3.09 16.85
CA GLU A 20 -10.01 2.93 15.42
C GLU A 20 -9.38 4.20 14.84
N LYS A 21 -8.24 4.04 14.17
CA LYS A 21 -7.51 5.11 13.50
C LYS A 21 -7.27 4.76 12.05
N SER A 22 -7.25 5.78 11.20
CA SER A 22 -6.89 5.64 9.79
C SER A 22 -5.46 6.12 9.53
N ALA A 23 -4.73 5.42 8.67
CA ALA A 23 -3.43 5.84 8.18
C ALA A 23 -3.30 5.58 6.67
N THR A 24 -2.30 6.20 6.07
CA THR A 24 -1.88 5.92 4.68
C THR A 24 -0.52 5.24 4.71
N TYR A 25 -0.35 4.24 3.84
CA TYR A 25 0.92 3.56 3.64
C TYR A 25 1.29 3.54 2.17
N ILE A 26 2.56 3.84 1.88
CA ILE A 26 3.16 3.73 0.55
C ILE A 26 4.31 2.75 0.68
N SER A 27 4.25 1.66 -0.09
CA SER A 27 5.29 0.64 -0.10
C SER A 27 6.61 1.24 -0.57
N PRO A 28 7.71 1.06 0.16
CA PRO A 28 9.04 1.48 -0.29
C PRO A 28 9.48 0.69 -1.54
N LYS A 29 8.87 -0.47 -1.80
CA LYS A 29 9.14 -1.26 -2.99
C LYS A 29 8.43 -0.63 -4.18
N SER A 30 9.17 -0.47 -5.27
CA SER A 30 8.64 -0.10 -6.56
C SER A 30 8.57 -1.32 -7.46
N SER A 31 7.64 -1.33 -8.41
CA SER A 31 7.49 -2.42 -9.37
C SER A 31 7.24 -1.86 -10.76
N ARG A 32 7.82 -2.52 -11.77
CA ARG A 32 7.49 -2.26 -13.18
C ARG A 32 6.15 -2.89 -13.50
N ASN A 33 5.31 -2.14 -14.20
CA ASN A 33 4.18 -2.68 -14.96
C ASN A 33 3.19 -3.54 -14.13
N LEU A 34 2.65 -2.98 -13.05
CA LEU A 34 1.59 -3.61 -12.26
C LEU A 34 0.20 -3.48 -12.92
N ASN A 35 0.08 -3.35 -14.24
CA ASN A 35 -1.19 -3.04 -14.91
C ASN A 35 -2.31 -4.06 -14.61
N TYR A 36 -1.97 -5.30 -14.24
CA TYR A 36 -2.93 -6.40 -14.07
C TYR A 36 -3.01 -6.97 -12.66
N VAL A 37 -2.39 -6.34 -11.65
CA VAL A 37 -2.45 -6.90 -10.28
C VAL A 37 -3.80 -6.60 -9.65
N ASN A 38 -4.53 -7.67 -9.34
CA ASN A 38 -5.82 -7.65 -8.65
C ASN A 38 -5.69 -6.86 -7.32
N PRO A 39 -6.61 -5.90 -7.04
CA PRO A 39 -6.65 -5.17 -5.77
C PRO A 39 -6.53 -6.04 -4.51
N ASP A 40 -7.12 -7.24 -4.47
CA ASP A 40 -7.04 -8.16 -3.32
C ASP A 40 -5.62 -8.68 -3.07
N VAL A 41 -4.87 -8.92 -4.16
CA VAL A 41 -3.46 -9.34 -4.09
C VAL A 41 -2.60 -8.18 -3.59
N ILE A 42 -2.90 -6.96 -4.04
CA ILE A 42 -2.22 -5.75 -3.55
C ILE A 42 -2.52 -5.56 -2.05
N ALA A 43 -3.79 -5.68 -1.66
CA ALA A 43 -4.25 -5.53 -0.28
C ALA A 43 -3.53 -6.52 0.65
N SER A 44 -3.49 -7.80 0.28
CA SER A 44 -2.81 -8.85 1.05
C SER A 44 -1.32 -8.58 1.23
N ARG A 45 -0.64 -8.12 0.17
CA ARG A 45 0.78 -7.75 0.24
C ARG A 45 1.00 -6.54 1.15
N LEU A 46 0.18 -5.50 1.01
CA LEU A 46 0.29 -4.29 1.82
C LEU A 46 -0.03 -4.56 3.30
N ALA A 47 -1.02 -5.40 3.61
CA ALA A 47 -1.34 -5.77 4.98
C ALA A 47 -0.14 -6.40 5.70
N ASN A 48 0.50 -7.37 5.05
CA ASN A 48 1.69 -8.03 5.60
C ASN A 48 2.87 -7.06 5.75
N GLU A 49 3.08 -6.19 4.76
CA GLU A 49 4.17 -5.20 4.82
C GLU A 49 3.95 -4.16 5.92
N ILE A 50 2.72 -3.65 6.09
CA ILE A 50 2.36 -2.72 7.18
C ILE A 50 2.59 -3.37 8.54
N LEU A 51 2.20 -4.65 8.70
CA LEU A 51 2.41 -5.37 9.94
C LEU A 51 3.90 -5.51 10.27
N ILE A 52 4.73 -5.87 9.29
CA ILE A 52 6.18 -6.03 9.49
C ILE A 52 6.86 -4.68 9.78
N GLU A 53 6.54 -3.63 9.03
CA GLU A 53 7.24 -2.34 9.11
C GLU A 53 6.77 -1.48 10.28
N THR A 54 5.50 -1.60 10.69
CA THR A 54 4.89 -0.70 11.69
C THR A 54 4.36 -1.42 12.93
N GLY A 55 4.27 -2.77 12.91
CA GLY A 55 3.62 -3.55 13.95
C GLY A 55 2.09 -3.43 13.98
N ARG A 56 1.49 -2.73 13.00
CA ARG A 56 0.05 -2.47 12.97
C ARG A 56 -0.68 -3.54 12.17
N GLU A 57 -1.70 -4.14 12.78
CA GLU A 57 -2.63 -5.02 12.07
C GLU A 57 -3.67 -4.19 11.30
N VAL A 58 -3.80 -4.45 10.00
CA VAL A 58 -4.83 -3.82 9.16
C VAL A 58 -6.19 -4.46 9.43
N LYS A 59 -7.16 -3.67 9.89
CA LYS A 59 -8.56 -4.11 10.05
C LYS A 59 -9.33 -4.04 8.74
N SER A 60 -9.20 -2.93 8.02
CA SER A 60 -9.85 -2.74 6.73
C SER A 60 -9.07 -1.77 5.86
N PHE A 61 -9.21 -1.92 4.55
CA PHE A 61 -8.66 -0.98 3.57
C PHE A 61 -9.72 0.02 3.13
N LEU A 62 -9.38 1.30 3.18
CA LEU A 62 -10.20 2.40 2.64
C LEU A 62 -10.05 2.50 1.12
N TYR A 63 -8.82 2.29 0.64
CA TYR A 63 -8.49 2.23 -0.77
C TYR A 63 -7.18 1.47 -0.98
N VAL A 64 -7.02 0.88 -2.15
CA VAL A 64 -5.78 0.21 -2.57
C VAL A 64 -5.47 0.66 -4.00
N GLY A 65 -4.23 1.07 -4.25
CA GLY A 65 -3.86 1.66 -5.52
C GLY A 65 -2.36 1.69 -5.76
N LYS A 66 -1.99 2.52 -6.74
CA LYS A 66 -0.62 2.66 -7.25
C LYS A 66 -0.30 4.14 -7.35
N GLU A 67 0.95 4.51 -7.09
CA GLU A 67 1.45 5.86 -7.27
C GLU A 67 2.70 5.83 -8.15
N PRO A 68 2.78 6.65 -9.21
CA PRO A 68 3.98 6.70 -10.03
C PRO A 68 5.18 7.14 -9.20
N VAL A 69 6.30 6.44 -9.35
CA VAL A 69 7.57 6.91 -8.79
C VAL A 69 7.93 8.18 -9.53
N LYS A 70 7.95 9.31 -8.81
CA LYS A 70 8.44 10.57 -9.37
C LYS A 70 9.93 10.39 -9.66
N SER A 71 10.28 10.11 -10.91
CA SER A 71 11.66 10.28 -11.37
C SER A 71 12.04 11.74 -11.13
N LYS A 72 13.04 11.99 -10.30
CA LYS A 72 13.69 13.31 -10.26
C LYS A 72 14.17 13.59 -11.70
N SER A 73 13.54 14.57 -12.34
CA SER A 73 14.04 15.18 -13.57
C SER A 73 15.36 15.88 -13.31
#